data_AF-A0AAD4CMQ2-F1
#
_entry.id   AF-A0AAD4CMQ2-F1
#
_cell.length_a   1.000
_cell.length_b   1.000
_cell.length_c   1.000
_cell.angle_alpha   90.00
_cell.angle_beta   90.00
_cell.angle_gamma   90.00
#
_symmetry.space_group_name_H-M   'P 1'
#
loop_
_entity.id
_entity.type
_entity.pdbx_description
1 polymer ?
#
loop_
_entity_poly.entity_id
_entity_poly.type
_entity_poly.pdbx_seq_one_letter_code
_entity_poly.pdbx_strand_id
1 'polypeptide(L)'
;MPKLRSDARFWLNNSHGQTRFVILISAKKGRVKFEKWMLMPPNAPNPAPWAYVATLRSRPIHNPPLVNQLPGAQQLYSAQEVVVTSNAITGSPMILPFLALYDRAPGPTERDITITAPDFRAFVQTIF
;
A
#
# COMPACT_ATOMS: atom_id res chain seq x y z
N MET A 1 -1.13 3.02 -14.27
CA MET A 1 -2.27 2.17 -14.63
C MET A 1 -3.54 2.84 -14.12
N PRO A 2 -4.15 3.74 -14.91
CA PRO A 2 -5.26 4.57 -14.44
C PRO A 2 -6.47 3.77 -13.95
N LYS A 3 -6.82 2.69 -14.67
CA LYS A 3 -7.96 1.82 -14.33
C LYS A 3 -7.78 1.13 -12.96
N LEU A 4 -6.66 0.46 -12.73
CA LEU A 4 -6.35 -0.18 -11.44
C LEU A 4 -6.41 0.80 -10.26
N ARG A 5 -5.92 2.03 -10.44
CA ARG A 5 -6.00 3.07 -9.39
C ARG A 5 -7.43 3.53 -9.12
N SER A 6 -8.27 3.58 -10.17
CA SER A 6 -9.71 3.85 -10.01
C SER A 6 -10.39 2.72 -9.24
N ASP A 7 -10.05 1.47 -9.53
CA ASP A 7 -10.63 0.31 -8.86
C ASP A 7 -10.18 0.22 -7.39
N ALA A 8 -8.91 0.53 -7.08
CA ALA A 8 -8.45 0.70 -5.69
C ALA A 8 -9.24 1.79 -4.94
N ARG A 9 -9.52 2.91 -5.61
CA ARG A 9 -10.35 3.98 -5.04
C ARG A 9 -11.76 3.50 -4.74
N PHE A 10 -12.35 2.72 -5.63
CA PHE A 10 -13.67 2.14 -5.39
C PHE A 10 -13.68 1.28 -4.11
N TRP A 11 -12.74 0.34 -3.96
CA TRP A 11 -12.68 -0.52 -2.77
C TRP A 11 -12.48 0.27 -1.47
N LEU A 12 -11.56 1.22 -1.46
CA LEU A 12 -11.26 2.01 -0.27
C LEU A 12 -12.43 2.93 0.13
N ASN A 13 -13.15 3.51 -0.84
CA ASN A 13 -14.24 4.43 -0.55
C ASN A 13 -15.55 3.71 -0.17
N ASN A 14 -15.82 2.55 -0.78
CA ASN A 14 -17.12 1.86 -0.65
C ASN A 14 -17.11 0.71 0.37
N SER A 15 -15.95 0.39 0.96
CA SER A 15 -15.86 -0.69 1.95
C SER A 15 -16.28 -0.27 3.37
N HIS A 16 -16.67 0.98 3.59
CA HIS A 16 -16.98 1.51 4.92
C HIS A 16 -15.89 1.20 5.95
N GLY A 17 -14.62 1.38 5.53
CA GLY A 17 -13.43 1.17 6.35
C GLY A 17 -12.97 -0.29 6.48
N GLN A 18 -13.70 -1.26 5.93
CA GLN A 18 -13.31 -2.68 5.98
C GLN A 18 -12.07 -2.98 5.13
N THR A 19 -11.85 -2.23 4.04
CA THR A 19 -10.61 -2.32 3.27
C THR A 19 -9.57 -1.38 3.86
N ARG A 20 -8.54 -1.92 4.50
CA ARG A 20 -7.46 -1.12 5.12
C ARG A 20 -6.43 -0.63 4.09
N PHE A 21 -6.11 -1.44 3.08
CA PHE A 21 -5.26 -1.07 1.96
C PHE A 21 -5.56 -1.96 0.75
N VAL A 22 -5.14 -1.52 -0.44
CA VAL A 22 -5.25 -2.27 -1.70
C VAL A 22 -3.86 -2.41 -2.31
N ILE A 23 -3.49 -3.64 -2.69
CA ILE A 23 -2.26 -3.89 -3.45
C ILE A 23 -2.60 -3.95 -4.94
N LEU A 24 -2.03 -3.03 -5.71
CA LEU A 24 -2.12 -3.02 -7.15
C LEU A 24 -0.89 -3.71 -7.74
N ILE A 25 -1.13 -4.66 -8.64
CA ILE A 25 -0.07 -5.38 -9.36
C ILE A 25 -0.27 -5.12 -10.85
N SER A 26 0.77 -4.62 -11.50
CA SER A 26 0.78 -4.42 -12.95
C SER A 26 2.01 -5.08 -13.54
N ALA A 27 1.80 -6.14 -14.30
CA ALA A 27 2.82 -6.82 -15.07
C ALA A 27 2.84 -6.30 -16.52
N LYS A 28 4.03 -6.00 -17.01
CA LYS A 28 4.35 -5.77 -18.42
C LYS A 28 5.62 -6.57 -18.74
N LYS A 29 5.90 -6.79 -20.03
CA LYS A 29 7.13 -7.45 -20.47
C LYS A 29 8.35 -6.78 -19.81
N GLY A 30 9.14 -7.54 -19.06
CA GLY A 30 10.34 -7.05 -18.41
C GLY A 30 10.14 -6.05 -17.26
N ARG A 31 8.91 -5.85 -16.77
CA ARG A 31 8.65 -4.96 -15.63
C ARG A 31 7.36 -5.29 -14.90
N VAL A 32 7.45 -5.57 -13.60
CA VAL A 32 6.30 -5.71 -12.70
C VAL A 32 6.33 -4.59 -11.68
N LYS A 33 5.18 -3.99 -11.42
CA LYS A 33 5.05 -2.90 -10.45
C LYS A 33 3.95 -3.22 -9.43
N PHE A 34 4.29 -3.08 -8.16
CA PHE A 34 3.42 -3.22 -7.01
C PHE A 34 3.21 -1.84 -6.38
N GLU A 35 1.97 -1.46 -6.10
CA GLU A 35 1.63 -0.24 -5.36
C GLU A 35 0.74 -0.60 -4.17
N LYS A 36 1.09 -0.19 -2.95
CA LYS A 36 0.23 -0.28 -1.76
C LYS A 36 -0.53 1.02 -1.58
N TRP A 37 -1.84 1.00 -1.82
CA TRP A 37 -2.72 2.16 -1.69
C TRP A 37 -3.53 2.10 -0.41
N MET A 38 -3.68 3.23 0.27
CA MET A 38 -4.50 3.35 1.48
C MET A 38 -5.05 4.76 1.67
N LEU A 39 -5.97 4.91 2.62
CA LEU A 39 -6.47 6.22 3.05
C LEU A 39 -5.36 6.99 3.79
N MET A 40 -5.34 8.31 3.60
CA MET A 40 -4.52 9.22 4.39
C MET A 40 -4.98 9.24 5.85
N PRO A 41 -4.11 9.62 6.79
CA PRO A 41 -4.51 9.83 8.19
C PRO A 41 -5.74 10.75 8.30
N PRO A 42 -6.64 10.55 9.29
CA PRO A 42 -7.86 11.35 9.44
C PRO A 42 -7.63 12.87 9.53
N ASN A 43 -6.47 13.28 10.05
CA ASN A 43 -6.09 14.69 10.22
C ASN A 43 -5.14 15.18 9.13
N ALA A 44 -5.04 14.48 8.00
CA ALA A 44 -4.25 14.93 6.88
C ALA A 44 -4.82 16.22 6.27
N PRO A 45 -3.97 17.14 5.77
CA PRO A 45 -4.45 18.28 5.00
C PRO A 45 -5.25 17.80 3.78
N ASN A 46 -6.30 18.52 3.39
CA ASN A 46 -7.14 18.19 2.24
C ASN A 46 -7.25 19.42 1.31
N PRO A 47 -6.58 19.43 0.13
CA PRO A 47 -5.69 18.39 -0.41
C PRO A 47 -4.34 18.30 0.29
N ALA A 48 -3.82 17.08 0.45
CA ALA A 48 -2.51 16.89 1.04
C ALA A 48 -1.38 17.39 0.11
N PRO A 49 -0.47 18.24 0.59
CA PRO A 49 0.66 18.70 -0.21
C PRO A 49 1.66 17.57 -0.44
N TRP A 50 2.41 17.64 -1.53
CA TRP A 50 3.40 16.61 -1.90
C TRP A 50 4.42 16.35 -0.78
N ALA A 51 4.89 17.39 -0.10
CA ALA A 51 5.83 17.26 1.02
C ALA A 51 5.28 16.38 2.15
N TYR A 52 3.99 16.52 2.48
CA TYR A 52 3.32 15.69 3.47
C TYR A 52 3.28 14.22 3.04
N VAL A 53 2.94 13.95 1.77
CA VAL A 53 2.95 12.59 1.21
C VAL A 53 4.35 11.99 1.22
N ALA A 54 5.39 12.78 0.91
CA ALA A 54 6.78 12.34 0.98
C ALA A 54 7.18 11.97 2.42
N THR A 55 6.78 12.77 3.41
CA THR A 55 6.99 12.46 4.84
C THR A 55 6.24 11.20 5.28
N LEU A 56 5.03 10.95 4.77
CA LEU A 56 4.33 9.70 5.05
C LEU A 56 5.07 8.49 4.48
N ARG A 57 5.61 8.61 3.25
CA ARG A 57 6.34 7.53 2.57
C ARG A 57 7.71 7.24 3.17
N SER A 58 8.33 8.18 3.86
CA SER A 58 9.62 7.94 4.52
C SER A 58 9.51 7.03 5.75
N ARG A 59 8.28 6.78 6.24
CA ARG A 59 8.03 5.88 7.36
C ARG A 59 7.73 4.47 6.83
N PRO A 60 8.59 3.46 7.13
CA PRO A 60 8.41 2.10 6.61
C PRO A 60 7.16 1.42 7.19
N ILE A 61 6.75 1.78 8.41
CA ILE A 61 5.57 1.28 9.09
C ILE A 61 4.62 2.46 9.32
N HIS A 62 3.53 2.49 8.54
CA HIS A 62 2.43 3.40 8.77
C HIS A 62 1.12 2.61 8.69
N ASN A 63 0.39 2.56 9.80
CA ASN A 63 -0.90 1.90 9.85
C ASN A 63 -1.92 2.75 9.07
N PRO A 64 -2.70 2.14 8.15
CA PRO A 64 -3.85 2.82 7.59
C PRO A 64 -4.83 3.24 8.71
N PRO A 65 -5.65 4.27 8.49
CA PRO A 65 -6.68 4.66 9.43
C PRO A 65 -7.57 3.45 9.79
N LEU A 66 -7.71 3.18 11.08
CA LEU A 66 -8.62 2.15 11.59
C LEU A 66 -10.06 2.66 11.76
N VAL A 67 -10.23 3.99 11.72
CA VAL A 67 -11.51 4.67 11.87
C VAL A 67 -12.16 4.91 10.52
N ASN A 68 -13.50 4.93 10.51
CA ASN A 68 -14.25 5.37 9.36
C ASN A 68 -14.06 6.87 9.14
N GLN A 69 -13.57 7.23 7.95
CA GLN A 69 -13.51 8.61 7.51
C GLN A 69 -14.75 8.94 6.70
N LEU A 70 -15.29 10.15 6.90
CA LEU A 70 -16.39 10.66 6.08
C LEU A 70 -15.97 10.65 4.60
N PRO A 71 -16.85 10.20 3.67
CA PRO A 71 -16.49 10.10 2.25
C PRO A 71 -15.89 11.37 1.65
N GLY A 72 -16.34 12.56 2.05
CA GLY A 72 -15.81 13.85 1.58
C GLY A 72 -14.44 14.24 2.14
N ALA A 73 -13.98 13.60 3.22
CA ALA A 73 -12.66 13.81 3.83
C ALA A 73 -11.63 12.76 3.40
N GLN A 74 -12.07 11.68 2.74
CA GLN A 74 -11.20 10.60 2.32
C GLN A 74 -10.24 11.04 1.23
N GLN A 75 -8.94 10.88 1.50
CA GLN A 75 -7.89 11.06 0.52
C GLN A 75 -7.09 9.78 0.40
N LEU A 76 -6.71 9.41 -0.82
CA LEU A 76 -5.94 8.20 -1.08
C LEU A 76 -4.52 8.55 -1.47
N TYR A 77 -3.58 7.69 -1.09
CA TYR A 77 -2.22 7.77 -1.57
C TYR A 77 -1.57 6.39 -1.72
N SER A 78 -0.59 6.31 -2.62
CA SER A 78 0.31 5.15 -2.69
C SER A 78 1.34 5.29 -1.56
N ALA A 79 1.25 4.42 -0.56
CA ALA A 79 2.12 4.40 0.61
C ALA A 79 3.47 3.76 0.33
N GLN A 80 3.50 2.69 -0.45
CA GLN A 80 4.72 2.03 -0.89
C GLN A 80 4.61 1.65 -2.36
N GLU A 81 5.75 1.65 -3.05
CA GLU A 81 5.86 1.23 -4.44
C GLU A 81 7.08 0.33 -4.58
N VAL A 82 6.88 -0.84 -5.18
CA VAL A 82 7.96 -1.76 -5.52
C VAL A 82 7.96 -2.00 -7.02
N VAL A 83 9.12 -1.87 -7.65
CA VAL A 83 9.32 -2.14 -9.07
C VAL A 83 10.31 -3.26 -9.21
N VAL A 84 9.93 -4.29 -9.95
CA VAL A 84 10.79 -5.42 -10.30
C VAL A 84 11.05 -5.39 -11.81
N THR A 85 12.30 -5.53 -12.19
CA THR A 85 12.76 -5.78 -13.55
C THR A 85 13.59 -7.07 -13.58
N SER A 86 14.06 -7.49 -14.75
CA SER A 86 14.94 -8.66 -14.87
C SER A 86 16.22 -8.52 -14.04
N ASN A 87 16.69 -7.28 -13.86
CA ASN A 87 18.01 -7.00 -13.30
C ASN A 87 17.96 -6.34 -11.92
N ALA A 88 16.82 -5.80 -11.50
CA ALA A 88 16.75 -5.00 -10.28
C ALA A 88 15.38 -5.07 -9.58
N ILE A 89 15.40 -4.82 -8.28
CA ILE A 89 14.23 -4.60 -7.44
C ILE A 89 14.44 -3.27 -6.72
N THR A 90 13.50 -2.34 -6.88
CA THR A 90 13.56 -0.99 -6.27
C THR A 90 12.33 -0.78 -5.38
N GLY A 91 12.52 -0.17 -4.21
CA GLY A 91 11.45 0.14 -3.27
C GLY A 91 11.06 -0.98 -2.30
N SER A 92 11.72 -2.14 -2.40
CA SER A 92 11.63 -3.22 -1.40
C SER A 92 12.29 -2.80 -0.08
N PRO A 93 11.81 -3.26 1.09
CA PRO A 93 10.67 -4.17 1.28
C PRO A 93 9.31 -3.46 1.25
N MET A 94 8.24 -4.23 1.01
CA MET A 94 6.87 -3.78 1.30
C MET A 94 6.41 -4.41 2.61
N ILE A 95 5.89 -3.59 3.52
CA ILE A 95 5.46 -4.05 4.85
C ILE A 95 3.93 -3.98 4.91
N LEU A 96 3.29 -5.10 5.25
CA LEU A 96 1.86 -5.17 5.51
C LEU A 96 1.65 -5.20 7.03
N PRO A 97 1.11 -4.11 7.63
CA PRO A 97 0.98 -4.06 9.08
C PRO A 97 0.00 -5.12 9.59
N PHE A 98 0.38 -5.84 10.64
CA PHE A 98 -0.44 -6.87 11.26
C PHE A 98 -1.79 -6.31 11.70
N LEU A 99 -1.76 -5.16 12.37
CA LEU A 99 -2.96 -4.46 12.84
C LEU A 99 -3.94 -4.16 11.70
N ALA A 100 -3.44 -3.86 10.50
CA ALA A 100 -4.25 -3.59 9.33
C ALA A 100 -4.82 -4.86 8.66
N LEU A 101 -4.20 -6.02 8.90
CA LEU A 101 -4.67 -7.31 8.38
C LEU A 101 -5.70 -7.96 9.30
N TYR A 102 -5.52 -7.82 10.62
CA TYR A 102 -6.26 -8.58 11.63
C TYR A 102 -7.13 -7.73 12.55
N ASP A 103 -7.10 -6.40 12.42
CA ASP A 103 -7.88 -5.43 13.19
C ASP A 103 -7.76 -5.57 14.73
N ARG A 104 -6.59 -6.04 15.18
CA ARG A 104 -6.23 -6.15 16.60
C ARG A 104 -4.74 -5.99 16.81
N ALA A 105 -4.36 -5.71 18.06
CA ALA A 105 -2.96 -5.67 18.45
C ALA A 105 -2.29 -7.04 18.21
N PRO A 106 -1.02 -7.07 17.77
CA PRO A 106 -0.25 -8.30 17.67
C PRO A 106 0.01 -8.89 19.07
N GLY A 107 -0.06 -10.21 19.18
CA GLY A 107 0.46 -10.95 20.31
C GLY A 107 2.00 -11.06 20.30
N PRO A 108 2.61 -11.76 21.28
CA PRO A 108 4.06 -11.78 21.46
C PRO A 108 4.88 -12.31 20.28
N THR A 109 4.29 -13.18 19.45
CA THR A 109 4.96 -13.81 18.30
C THR A 109 4.45 -13.28 16.95
N GLU A 110 3.47 -12.38 16.99
CA GLU A 110 2.85 -11.83 15.79
C GLU A 110 3.54 -10.53 15.39
N ARG A 111 3.70 -10.35 14.08
CA ARG A 111 4.45 -9.24 13.51
C ARG A 111 3.91 -8.88 12.15
N ASP A 112 4.28 -7.69 11.71
CA ASP A 112 4.00 -7.22 10.35
C ASP A 112 4.59 -8.19 9.32
N ILE A 113 3.89 -8.37 8.21
CA ILE A 113 4.38 -9.20 7.09
C ILE A 113 5.34 -8.34 6.28
N THR A 114 6.60 -8.76 6.18
CA THR A 114 7.60 -8.09 5.36
C THR A 114 7.80 -8.87 4.08
N ILE A 115 7.40 -8.29 2.95
CA ILE A 115 7.66 -8.82 1.61
C ILE A 115 8.99 -8.26 1.15
N THR A 116 9.99 -9.14 1.04
CA THR A 116 11.38 -8.81 0.74
C THR A 116 11.68 -8.91 -0.76
N ALA A 117 12.88 -8.50 -1.17
CA ALA A 117 13.31 -8.59 -2.56
C ALA A 117 13.32 -10.05 -3.09
N PRO A 118 13.80 -11.06 -2.34
CA PRO A 118 13.63 -12.47 -2.72
C PRO A 118 12.18 -12.89 -2.94
N ASP A 119 11.25 -12.48 -2.07
CA ASP A 119 9.82 -12.80 -2.21
C ASP A 119 9.25 -12.19 -3.49
N PHE A 120 9.53 -10.91 -3.74
CA PHE A 120 9.13 -10.23 -4.97
C PHE A 120 9.70 -10.90 -6.21
N ARG A 121 10.94 -11.39 -6.16
CA ARG A 121 11.56 -12.14 -7.26
C ARG A 121 10.83 -13.44 -7.52
N ALA A 122 10.44 -14.16 -6.47
CA ALA A 122 9.67 -15.39 -6.58
C ALA A 122 8.28 -15.15 -7.18
N PHE A 123 7.57 -14.09 -6.78
CA PHE A 123 6.22 -13.76 -7.28
C PHE A 123 6.16 -13.51 -8.79
N VAL A 124 7.27 -13.06 -9.37
CA VAL A 124 7.35 -12.62 -10.77
C VAL A 124 8.20 -13.54 -11.63
N GLN A 125 8.66 -14.68 -11.10
CA GLN A 125 9.60 -15.57 -11.77
C GLN A 125 9.14 -16.04 -13.15
N THR A 126 7.83 -16.13 -13.39
CA THR A 126 7.24 -16.57 -14.66
C THR A 126 7.06 -15.45 -15.69
N ILE A 127 7.36 -14.19 -15.32
CA ILE A 127 7.19 -13.01 -16.17
C ILE A 127 8.50 -12.63 -16.87
N PHE A 128 9.63 -13.06 -16.32
CA PHE A 128 10.98 -12.72 -16.78
C PHE A 128 11.67 -13.88 -17.47
#